data_AF-A0A2A3YTV0-F1
#
_entry.id   AF-A0A2A3YTV0-F1
#
_cell.length_a   1.000
_cell.length_b   1.000
_cell.length_c   1.000
_cell.angle_alpha   90.00
_cell.angle_beta   90.00
_cell.angle_gamma   90.00
#
_symmetry.space_group_name_H-M   'P 1'
#
loop_
_entity.id
_entity.type
_entity.pdbx_description
1 polymer ?
#
loop_
_entity_poly.entity_id
_entity_poly.type
_entity_poly.pdbx_seq_one_letter_code
_entity_poly.pdbx_strand_id
1 'polypeptide(L)'
;MSGSGAGAFVRSRHAGIGRAFGSTTMAVYVIALLTIFLAPMLVNVLVVVITHPLIAPALAAPQATNWIIFIFGFATLVAIVVGGIRGPIAPGRFEAMVRLQSPQSRWKSLGPIALRALLSSTLALALLGLILGIAGSIAMHWPVSTVVWMGIAGFALGVAVSNARLLGQTKVPFLTTGYAVVLSVTSVLSVNYDVFSSAVILELGVLVVATPWLVPFCLGRLRTETVLKHSALAEASSTLTKTGDWSAASREHRPAPSYGRSTRVLPRRLSASIPRTPWGLWLAAWRTRQRAYLGVFLIAVGALLLGYGISLAQLIDTSRADLVIIGVVLAAALSAIYWGFGSFVESVEFAVETAGSVALFRLSAGALLVRTGAAYILLMLFLSLPLTAVLGYLVNGDVGFLGPSLGGAIVLGLIQIALARIHSATKGPLPPQMTTPIPTPAGDISVLMILAWQFEAVGYGPVATAIFVTASLVNPWWMVGSLVLILLMIAASRRRLRS
;
A
#
# COMPACT_ATOMS: atom_id res chain seq x y z
N MET A 1 -22.32 -22.93 44.03
CA MET A 1 -21.27 -22.61 43.04
C MET A 1 -21.64 -21.36 42.26
N SER A 2 -21.86 -20.26 42.98
CA SER A 2 -22.46 -19.02 42.49
C SER A 2 -21.60 -17.82 42.86
N GLY A 3 -21.55 -16.81 41.98
CA GLY A 3 -21.41 -15.42 42.39
C GLY A 3 -20.08 -14.68 42.20
N SER A 4 -18.91 -15.35 42.17
CA SER A 4 -17.63 -14.59 42.23
C SER A 4 -17.05 -14.13 40.89
N GLY A 5 -17.46 -14.72 39.75
CA GLY A 5 -16.91 -14.38 38.43
C GLY A 5 -17.39 -13.06 37.84
N ALA A 6 -18.64 -12.67 38.11
CA ALA A 6 -19.24 -11.46 37.54
C ALA A 6 -18.63 -10.17 38.13
N GLY A 7 -18.28 -10.17 39.42
CA GLY A 7 -17.66 -9.02 40.09
C GLY A 7 -16.24 -8.72 39.59
N ALA A 8 -15.46 -9.75 39.27
CA ALA A 8 -14.13 -9.60 38.67
C ALA A 8 -14.20 -9.03 37.24
N PHE A 9 -15.22 -9.42 36.46
CA PHE A 9 -15.45 -8.90 35.12
C PHE A 9 -15.85 -7.41 35.12
N VAL A 10 -16.68 -6.98 36.09
CA VAL A 10 -17.08 -5.56 36.23
C VAL A 10 -15.91 -4.69 36.74
N ARG A 11 -15.12 -5.18 37.70
CA ARG A 11 -13.93 -4.44 38.19
C ARG A 11 -12.82 -4.33 37.14
N SER A 12 -12.59 -5.35 36.31
CA SER A 12 -11.63 -5.25 35.19
C SER A 12 -12.09 -4.25 34.12
N ARG A 13 -13.40 -4.16 33.85
CA ARG A 13 -13.96 -3.09 32.99
C ARG A 13 -13.70 -1.71 33.57
N HIS A 14 -13.90 -1.49 34.87
CA HIS A 14 -13.75 -0.17 35.48
C HIS A 14 -12.29 0.29 35.61
N ALA A 15 -11.36 -0.63 35.90
CA ALA A 15 -9.93 -0.33 35.90
C ALA A 15 -9.39 -0.02 34.47
N GLY A 16 -10.01 -0.59 33.43
CA GLY A 16 -9.70 -0.30 32.04
C GLY A 16 -10.23 1.06 31.55
N ILE A 17 -11.34 1.55 32.10
CA ILE A 17 -11.99 2.81 31.68
C ILE A 17 -11.07 4.02 31.96
N GLY A 18 -10.39 4.09 33.10
CA GLY A 18 -9.47 5.18 33.42
C GLY A 18 -8.25 5.27 32.48
N ARG A 19 -7.70 4.13 32.06
CA ARG A 19 -6.62 4.08 31.04
C ARG A 19 -7.13 4.35 29.63
N ALA A 20 -8.37 3.93 29.33
CA ALA A 20 -9.01 4.15 28.04
C ALA A 20 -9.30 5.65 27.80
N PHE A 21 -9.77 6.39 28.82
CA PHE A 21 -10.05 7.82 28.70
C PHE A 21 -8.80 8.65 28.41
N GLY A 22 -7.67 8.37 29.07
CA GLY A 22 -6.39 9.02 28.75
C GLY A 22 -5.88 8.65 27.35
N SER A 23 -6.11 7.42 26.90
CA SER A 23 -5.73 6.99 25.55
C SER A 23 -6.58 7.61 24.44
N THR A 24 -7.87 7.85 24.67
CA THR A 24 -8.77 8.48 23.69
C THR A 24 -8.54 9.98 23.60
N THR A 25 -8.32 10.67 24.73
CA THR A 25 -7.95 12.09 24.69
C THR A 25 -6.59 12.29 24.02
N MET A 26 -5.60 11.45 24.31
CA MET A 26 -4.30 11.51 23.63
C MET A 26 -4.43 11.22 22.13
N ALA A 27 -5.25 10.24 21.73
CA ALA A 27 -5.50 9.95 20.31
C ALA A 27 -6.19 11.13 19.60
N VAL A 28 -7.21 11.73 20.22
CA VAL A 28 -7.88 12.93 19.68
C VAL A 28 -6.90 14.10 19.58
N TYR A 29 -6.06 14.31 20.58
CA TYR A 29 -5.03 15.34 20.58
C TYR A 29 -4.00 15.13 19.46
N VAL A 30 -3.48 13.90 19.30
CA VAL A 30 -2.53 13.56 18.23
C VAL A 30 -3.18 13.71 16.86
N ILE A 31 -4.43 13.27 16.68
CA ILE A 31 -5.17 13.46 15.43
C ILE A 31 -5.37 14.94 15.13
N ALA A 32 -5.75 15.74 16.14
CA ALA A 32 -5.93 17.18 16.00
C ALA A 32 -4.61 17.86 15.62
N LEU A 33 -3.50 17.56 16.31
CA LEU A 33 -2.18 18.09 15.96
C LEU A 33 -1.75 17.67 14.56
N LEU A 34 -1.86 16.39 14.20
CA LEU A 34 -1.56 15.91 12.86
C LEU A 34 -2.40 16.64 11.82
N THR A 35 -3.69 16.84 12.08
CA THR A 35 -4.58 17.56 11.16
C THR A 35 -4.17 19.02 11.03
N ILE A 36 -3.88 19.71 12.14
CA ILE A 36 -3.51 21.14 12.16
C ILE A 36 -2.17 21.37 11.45
N PHE A 37 -1.18 20.49 11.62
CA PHE A 37 0.15 20.69 11.01
C PHE A 37 0.26 20.07 9.61
N LEU A 38 -0.27 18.87 9.40
CA LEU A 38 -0.11 18.15 8.15
C LEU A 38 -1.10 18.62 7.07
N ALA A 39 -2.33 19.01 7.44
CA ALA A 39 -3.31 19.42 6.44
C ALA A 39 -2.89 20.69 5.68
N PRO A 40 -2.41 21.78 6.31
CA PRO A 40 -1.93 22.94 5.58
C PRO A 40 -0.72 22.63 4.70
N MET A 41 0.20 21.77 5.17
CA MET A 41 1.33 21.33 4.35
C MET A 41 0.87 20.56 3.12
N LEU A 42 -0.07 19.63 3.28
CA LEU A 42 -0.63 18.86 2.16
C LEU A 42 -1.40 19.76 1.19
N VAL A 43 -2.22 20.69 1.69
CA VAL A 43 -2.92 21.68 0.88
C VAL A 43 -1.93 22.53 0.10
N ASN A 44 -0.87 23.04 0.73
CA ASN A 44 0.15 23.83 0.04
C ASN A 44 0.88 23.03 -1.04
N VAL A 45 1.26 21.79 -0.76
CA VAL A 45 1.88 20.91 -1.76
C VAL A 45 0.91 20.69 -2.93
N LEU A 46 -0.37 20.43 -2.67
CA LEU A 46 -1.37 20.25 -3.70
C LEU A 46 -1.60 21.54 -4.49
N VAL A 47 -1.65 22.70 -3.85
CA VAL A 47 -1.76 24.01 -4.54
C VAL A 47 -0.59 24.18 -5.49
N VAL A 48 0.66 23.96 -5.04
CA VAL A 48 1.85 24.06 -5.89
C VAL A 48 1.80 23.10 -7.09
N VAL A 49 1.31 21.88 -6.88
CA VAL A 49 1.15 20.89 -7.95
C VAL A 49 0.05 21.31 -8.93
N ILE A 50 -1.09 21.77 -8.42
CA ILE A 50 -2.27 22.11 -9.23
C ILE A 50 -2.06 23.40 -10.03
N THR A 51 -1.37 24.41 -9.48
CA THR A 51 -1.10 25.69 -10.19
C THR A 51 -0.05 25.57 -11.28
N HIS A 52 0.61 24.41 -11.43
CA HIS A 52 1.64 24.23 -12.42
C HIS A 52 1.09 24.38 -13.85
N PRO A 53 1.79 25.10 -14.75
CA PRO A 53 1.30 25.43 -16.09
C PRO A 53 1.00 24.21 -16.96
N LEU A 54 1.55 23.03 -16.67
CA LEU A 54 1.17 21.78 -17.37
C LEU A 54 0.01 21.03 -16.71
N ILE A 55 -0.16 21.13 -15.40
CA ILE A 55 -1.15 20.34 -14.66
C ILE A 55 -2.51 21.03 -14.67
N ALA A 56 -2.53 22.36 -14.49
CA ALA A 56 -3.75 23.14 -14.54
C ALA A 56 -4.56 22.93 -15.85
N PRO A 57 -3.97 23.07 -17.05
CA PRO A 57 -4.71 22.83 -18.30
C PRO A 57 -5.07 21.36 -18.49
N ALA A 58 -4.22 20.41 -18.03
CA ALA A 58 -4.53 18.99 -18.10
C ALA A 58 -5.74 18.62 -17.24
N LEU A 59 -5.88 19.22 -16.06
CA LEU A 59 -7.05 19.06 -15.18
C LEU A 59 -8.29 19.78 -15.71
N ALA A 60 -8.12 20.86 -16.48
CA ALA A 60 -9.20 21.55 -17.16
C ALA A 60 -9.66 20.84 -18.46
N ALA A 61 -8.87 19.90 -18.97
CA ALA A 61 -9.21 19.17 -20.18
C ALA A 61 -10.42 18.25 -19.94
N PRO A 62 -11.31 18.05 -20.94
CA PRO A 62 -12.46 17.15 -20.82
C PRO A 62 -12.08 15.73 -20.39
N GLN A 63 -10.90 15.26 -20.81
CA GLN A 63 -10.36 13.94 -20.47
C GLN A 63 -10.00 13.78 -18.99
N ALA A 64 -9.78 14.85 -18.24
CA ALA A 64 -9.45 14.77 -16.81
C ALA A 64 -10.54 14.04 -16.02
N THR A 65 -11.80 14.30 -16.36
CA THR A 65 -12.97 13.64 -15.76
C THR A 65 -12.92 12.12 -15.97
N ASN A 66 -12.59 11.68 -17.18
CA ASN A 66 -12.46 10.26 -17.53
C ASN A 66 -11.34 9.57 -16.74
N TRP A 67 -10.21 10.24 -16.54
CA TRP A 67 -9.11 9.74 -15.71
C TRP A 67 -9.49 9.66 -14.22
N ILE A 68 -10.21 10.65 -13.69
CA ILE A 68 -10.68 10.64 -12.30
C ILE A 68 -11.65 9.47 -12.08
N ILE A 69 -12.58 9.25 -13.01
CA ILE A 69 -13.54 8.15 -12.95
C ILE A 69 -12.82 6.79 -13.05
N PHE A 70 -11.84 6.67 -13.94
CA PHE A 70 -10.96 5.51 -14.00
C PHE A 70 -10.28 5.25 -12.64
N ILE A 71 -9.70 6.28 -12.01
CA ILE A 71 -9.06 6.17 -10.69
C ILE A 71 -10.05 5.70 -9.62
N PHE A 72 -11.31 6.14 -9.66
CA PHE A 72 -12.34 5.75 -8.70
C PHE A 72 -12.78 4.29 -8.87
N GLY A 73 -13.07 3.89 -10.11
CA GLY A 73 -13.36 2.48 -10.42
C GLY A 73 -12.17 1.59 -10.05
N PHE A 74 -10.96 2.07 -10.34
CA PHE A 74 -9.73 1.39 -10.00
C PHE A 74 -9.50 1.24 -8.48
N ALA A 75 -9.68 2.31 -7.69
CA ALA A 75 -9.57 2.25 -6.24
C ALA A 75 -10.56 1.23 -5.65
N THR A 76 -11.74 1.13 -6.25
CA THR A 76 -12.79 0.17 -5.87
C THR A 76 -12.35 -1.26 -6.20
N LEU A 77 -11.72 -1.53 -7.35
CA LEU A 77 -11.13 -2.84 -7.67
C LEU A 77 -10.05 -3.26 -6.67
N VAL A 78 -9.15 -2.34 -6.32
CA VAL A 78 -8.13 -2.59 -5.28
C VAL A 78 -8.80 -2.96 -3.97
N ALA A 79 -9.87 -2.25 -3.61
CA ALA A 79 -10.62 -2.52 -2.40
C ALA A 79 -11.17 -3.96 -2.37
N ILE A 80 -11.70 -4.47 -3.50
CA ILE A 80 -12.16 -5.87 -3.62
C ILE A 80 -11.00 -6.84 -3.35
N VAL A 81 -9.85 -6.64 -4.00
CA VAL A 81 -8.68 -7.51 -3.84
C VAL A 81 -8.15 -7.47 -2.40
N VAL A 82 -8.02 -6.26 -1.84
CA VAL A 82 -7.58 -6.04 -0.45
C VAL A 82 -8.58 -6.65 0.53
N GLY A 83 -9.88 -6.61 0.23
CA GLY A 83 -10.93 -7.27 0.99
C GLY A 83 -10.71 -8.78 1.11
N GLY A 84 -10.35 -9.43 -0.01
CA GLY A 84 -10.02 -10.86 -0.03
C GLY A 84 -8.77 -11.22 0.76
N ILE A 85 -7.76 -10.34 0.79
CA ILE A 85 -6.47 -10.59 1.48
C ILE A 85 -6.57 -10.28 2.97
N ARG A 86 -7.06 -9.09 3.34
CA ARG A 86 -7.03 -8.59 4.72
C ARG A 86 -8.23 -9.02 5.56
N GLY A 87 -9.34 -9.43 4.92
CA GLY A 87 -10.54 -9.85 5.63
C GLY A 87 -11.32 -8.72 6.30
N PRO A 88 -12.43 -9.07 6.99
CA PRO A 88 -13.23 -8.11 7.74
C PRO A 88 -12.41 -7.44 8.84
N ILE A 89 -12.74 -6.18 9.15
CA ILE A 89 -12.30 -5.56 10.41
C ILE A 89 -12.99 -6.35 11.51
N ALA A 90 -12.24 -7.28 12.09
CA ALA A 90 -12.74 -8.18 13.11
C ALA A 90 -12.37 -7.62 14.48
N PRO A 91 -13.26 -7.78 15.48
CA PRO A 91 -12.91 -7.50 16.87
C PRO A 91 -11.76 -8.42 17.32
N GLY A 92 -11.21 -8.17 18.52
CA GLY A 92 -10.21 -9.07 19.11
C GLY A 92 -10.68 -10.53 19.11
N ARG A 93 -9.77 -11.50 19.08
CA ARG A 93 -10.08 -12.92 18.86
C ARG A 93 -11.13 -13.45 19.83
N PHE A 94 -11.00 -13.09 21.11
CA PHE A 94 -11.97 -13.47 22.15
C PHE A 94 -13.37 -12.91 21.86
N GLU A 95 -13.46 -11.62 21.53
CA GLU A 95 -14.73 -10.97 21.23
C GLU A 95 -15.36 -11.52 19.94
N ALA A 96 -14.55 -11.83 18.92
CA ALA A 96 -15.03 -12.51 17.72
C ALA A 96 -15.60 -13.89 18.07
N MET A 97 -14.93 -14.67 18.92
CA MET A 97 -15.39 -15.99 19.35
C MET A 97 -16.72 -15.90 20.11
N VAL A 98 -16.83 -14.99 21.08
CA VAL A 98 -18.07 -14.79 21.85
C VAL A 98 -19.22 -14.33 20.95
N ARG A 99 -18.99 -13.37 20.05
CA ARG A 99 -20.02 -12.85 19.14
C ARG A 99 -20.46 -13.87 18.09
N LEU A 100 -19.57 -14.77 17.66
CA LEU A 100 -19.87 -15.82 16.69
C LEU A 100 -20.57 -17.04 17.31
N GLN A 101 -20.40 -17.27 18.62
CA GLN A 101 -21.12 -18.32 19.37
C GLN A 101 -22.51 -17.86 19.83
N SER A 102 -22.79 -16.55 19.82
CA SER A 102 -24.10 -16.00 20.16
C SER A 102 -25.17 -16.48 19.18
N PRO A 103 -26.40 -16.79 19.65
CA PRO A 103 -27.53 -17.13 18.77
C PRO A 103 -28.03 -15.93 17.94
N GLN A 104 -27.51 -14.71 18.19
CA GLN A 104 -27.88 -13.53 17.43
C GLN A 104 -27.41 -13.61 15.98
N SER A 105 -28.19 -13.03 15.07
CA SER A 105 -27.77 -12.94 13.67
C SER A 105 -26.45 -12.17 13.54
N ARG A 106 -25.58 -12.62 12.63
CA ARG A 106 -24.25 -12.04 12.44
C ARG A 106 -24.28 -10.55 12.10
N TRP A 107 -25.33 -10.08 11.45
CA TRP A 107 -25.54 -8.65 11.22
C TRP A 107 -25.69 -7.88 12.54
N LYS A 108 -26.50 -8.38 13.47
CA LYS A 108 -26.68 -7.71 14.78
C LYS A 108 -25.38 -7.72 15.59
N SER A 109 -24.61 -8.81 15.52
CA SER A 109 -23.37 -8.93 16.30
C SER A 109 -22.15 -8.25 15.67
N LEU A 110 -21.97 -8.28 14.35
CA LEU A 110 -20.81 -7.69 13.66
C LEU A 110 -21.11 -6.36 12.96
N GLY A 111 -22.38 -6.01 12.76
CA GLY A 111 -22.83 -4.81 12.05
C GLY A 111 -22.25 -3.51 12.60
N PRO A 112 -22.22 -3.28 13.93
CA PRO A 112 -21.61 -2.06 14.48
C PRO A 112 -20.11 -1.92 14.16
N ILE A 113 -19.38 -3.04 14.06
CA ILE A 113 -17.96 -3.03 13.72
C ILE A 113 -17.77 -2.74 12.23
N ALA A 114 -18.56 -3.37 11.38
CA ALA A 114 -18.58 -3.10 9.94
C ALA A 114 -18.98 -1.64 9.63
N LEU A 115 -19.92 -1.07 10.40
CA LEU A 115 -20.33 0.31 10.25
C LEU A 115 -19.21 1.28 10.65
N ARG A 116 -18.49 1.02 11.76
CA ARG A 116 -17.32 1.84 12.15
C ARG A 116 -16.21 1.77 11.11
N ALA A 117 -15.95 0.58 10.59
CA ALA A 117 -15.02 0.36 9.50
C ALA A 117 -15.40 1.19 8.27
N LEU A 118 -16.66 1.09 7.83
CA LEU A 118 -17.21 1.86 6.72
C LEU A 118 -17.05 3.35 6.98
N LEU A 119 -17.56 3.86 8.10
CA LEU A 119 -17.46 5.27 8.47
C LEU A 119 -16.01 5.77 8.47
N SER A 120 -15.05 4.97 8.95
CA SER A 120 -13.64 5.38 8.97
C SER A 120 -13.05 5.61 7.57
N SER A 121 -13.30 4.70 6.62
CA SER A 121 -12.86 4.86 5.22
C SER A 121 -13.64 5.96 4.51
N THR A 122 -14.94 6.07 4.79
CA THR A 122 -15.79 7.11 4.21
C THR A 122 -15.35 8.51 4.65
N LEU A 123 -15.09 8.71 5.94
CA LEU A 123 -14.60 9.98 6.47
C LEU A 123 -13.20 10.30 5.95
N ALA A 124 -12.29 9.32 5.87
CA ALA A 124 -10.95 9.54 5.34
C ALA A 124 -10.97 10.02 3.87
N LEU A 125 -11.78 9.40 3.02
CA LEU A 125 -11.89 9.78 1.61
C LEU A 125 -12.71 11.07 1.40
N ALA A 126 -13.70 11.35 2.24
CA ALA A 126 -14.40 12.64 2.25
C ALA A 126 -13.44 13.79 2.63
N LEU A 127 -12.60 13.59 3.65
CA LEU A 127 -11.58 14.57 4.04
C LEU A 127 -10.54 14.78 2.93
N LEU A 128 -10.11 13.71 2.26
CA LEU A 128 -9.22 13.83 1.10
C LEU A 128 -9.88 14.63 -0.03
N GLY A 129 -11.15 14.37 -0.33
CA GLY A 129 -11.93 15.13 -1.31
C GLY A 129 -12.05 16.61 -0.94
N LEU A 130 -12.29 16.93 0.33
CA LEU A 130 -12.30 18.31 0.82
C LEU A 130 -10.93 18.99 0.69
N ILE A 131 -9.84 18.31 1.05
CA ILE A 131 -8.48 18.83 0.90
C ILE A 131 -8.18 19.14 -0.57
N LEU A 132 -8.53 18.24 -1.49
CA LEU A 132 -8.38 18.46 -2.93
C LEU A 132 -9.25 19.61 -3.44
N GLY A 133 -10.50 19.71 -2.98
CA GLY A 133 -11.41 20.80 -3.31
C GLY A 133 -10.89 22.16 -2.82
N ILE A 134 -10.39 22.24 -1.58
CA ILE A 134 -9.77 23.45 -1.01
C ILE A 134 -8.55 23.84 -1.84
N ALA A 135 -7.67 22.89 -2.14
CA ALA A 135 -6.49 23.14 -2.96
C ALA A 135 -6.88 23.68 -4.35
N GLY A 136 -7.88 23.09 -5.00
CA GLY A 136 -8.41 23.56 -6.28
C GLY A 136 -9.13 24.91 -6.20
N SER A 137 -9.80 25.23 -5.10
CA SER A 137 -10.40 26.55 -4.88
C SER A 137 -9.34 27.65 -4.73
N ILE A 138 -8.23 27.36 -4.05
CA ILE A 138 -7.10 28.27 -3.92
C ILE A 138 -6.34 28.40 -5.26
N ALA A 139 -6.07 27.27 -5.92
CA ALA A 139 -5.21 27.21 -7.10
C ALA A 139 -5.91 27.64 -8.40
N MET A 140 -7.18 27.28 -8.58
CA MET A 140 -7.94 27.47 -9.82
C MET A 140 -9.19 28.34 -9.64
N HIS A 141 -9.38 28.95 -8.46
CA HIS A 141 -10.56 29.75 -8.14
C HIS A 141 -11.89 28.99 -8.30
N TRP A 142 -11.90 27.68 -8.03
CA TRP A 142 -13.15 26.91 -8.01
C TRP A 142 -14.12 27.47 -6.97
N PRO A 143 -15.43 27.53 -7.28
CA PRO A 143 -16.42 28.02 -6.34
C PRO A 143 -16.50 27.10 -5.11
N VAL A 144 -16.93 27.67 -3.98
CA VAL A 144 -17.07 26.92 -2.71
C VAL A 144 -17.99 25.71 -2.85
N SER A 145 -18.98 25.76 -3.75
CA SER A 145 -19.84 24.63 -4.09
C SER A 145 -19.05 23.42 -4.62
N THR A 146 -18.00 23.64 -5.42
CA THR A 146 -17.13 22.56 -5.92
C THR A 146 -16.39 21.86 -4.77
N VAL A 147 -15.96 22.60 -3.75
CA VAL A 147 -15.32 22.02 -2.55
C VAL A 147 -16.28 21.05 -1.85
N VAL A 148 -17.54 21.47 -1.69
CA VAL A 148 -18.59 20.63 -1.09
C VAL A 148 -18.85 19.39 -1.96
N TRP A 149 -18.95 19.55 -3.29
CA TRP A 149 -19.14 18.43 -4.21
C TRP A 149 -17.96 17.45 -4.21
N MET A 150 -16.73 17.92 -4.08
CA MET A 150 -15.55 17.04 -3.94
C MET A 150 -15.58 16.27 -2.61
N GLY A 151 -16.03 16.89 -1.52
CA GLY A 151 -16.28 16.20 -0.25
C GLY A 151 -17.34 15.10 -0.38
N ILE A 152 -18.46 15.39 -1.07
CA ILE A 152 -19.54 14.42 -1.34
C ILE A 152 -19.04 13.29 -2.25
N ALA A 153 -18.27 13.60 -3.28
CA ALA A 153 -17.67 12.60 -4.17
C ALA A 153 -16.70 11.67 -3.40
N GLY A 154 -15.85 12.25 -2.55
CA GLY A 154 -14.97 11.49 -1.65
C GLY A 154 -15.74 10.60 -0.67
N PHE A 155 -16.86 11.11 -0.12
CA PHE A 155 -17.77 10.32 0.71
C PHE A 155 -18.38 9.14 -0.07
N ALA A 156 -18.95 9.39 -1.26
CA ALA A 156 -19.53 8.34 -2.09
C ALA A 156 -18.48 7.27 -2.47
N LEU A 157 -17.28 7.70 -2.89
CA LEU A 157 -16.17 6.79 -3.16
C LEU A 157 -15.80 5.97 -1.93
N GLY A 158 -15.75 6.58 -0.75
CA GLY A 158 -15.42 5.85 0.47
C GLY A 158 -16.45 4.82 0.89
N VAL A 159 -17.75 5.08 0.66
CA VAL A 159 -18.79 4.06 0.80
C VAL A 159 -18.59 2.94 -0.23
N ALA A 160 -18.37 3.26 -1.51
CA ALA A 160 -18.16 2.29 -2.57
C ALA A 160 -16.93 1.39 -2.30
N VAL A 161 -15.79 1.98 -1.94
CA VAL A 161 -14.55 1.29 -1.55
C VAL A 161 -14.78 0.38 -0.33
N SER A 162 -15.52 0.84 0.67
CA SER A 162 -15.85 0.03 1.87
C SER A 162 -16.69 -1.19 1.50
N ASN A 163 -17.70 -0.99 0.65
CA ASN A 163 -18.60 -2.04 0.17
C ASN A 163 -17.89 -3.03 -0.76
N ALA A 164 -17.05 -2.55 -1.66
CA ALA A 164 -16.21 -3.37 -2.51
C ALA A 164 -15.21 -4.21 -1.70
N ARG A 165 -14.62 -3.63 -0.65
CA ARG A 165 -13.81 -4.37 0.32
C ARG A 165 -14.62 -5.45 1.04
N LEU A 166 -15.86 -5.15 1.43
CA LEU A 166 -16.74 -6.13 2.07
C LEU A 166 -17.11 -7.26 1.10
N LEU A 167 -17.42 -6.93 -0.15
CA LEU A 167 -17.67 -7.89 -1.23
C LEU A 167 -16.48 -8.83 -1.40
N GLY A 168 -15.27 -8.29 -1.47
CA GLY A 168 -14.04 -9.08 -1.56
C GLY A 168 -13.86 -10.11 -0.44
N GLN A 169 -14.45 -9.87 0.73
CA GLN A 169 -14.42 -10.82 1.86
C GLN A 169 -15.45 -11.94 1.71
N THR A 170 -16.53 -11.70 0.95
CA THR A 170 -17.55 -12.71 0.74
C THR A 170 -17.07 -13.79 -0.21
N LYS A 171 -17.33 -15.05 0.14
CA LYS A 171 -17.04 -16.19 -0.74
C LYS A 171 -18.17 -16.43 -1.75
N VAL A 172 -18.65 -15.35 -2.39
CA VAL A 172 -19.63 -15.43 -3.47
C VAL A 172 -18.90 -15.13 -4.78
N PRO A 173 -18.21 -16.12 -5.37
CA PRO A 173 -17.25 -15.90 -6.45
C PRO A 173 -17.89 -15.26 -7.67
N PHE A 174 -19.16 -15.55 -7.94
CA PHE A 174 -19.90 -14.95 -9.05
C PHE A 174 -20.07 -13.43 -8.88
N LEU A 175 -20.49 -12.97 -7.69
CA LEU A 175 -20.65 -11.55 -7.43
C LEU A 175 -19.31 -10.82 -7.40
N THR A 176 -18.31 -11.38 -6.71
CA THR A 176 -17.00 -10.72 -6.57
C THR A 176 -16.23 -10.68 -7.87
N THR A 177 -16.15 -11.81 -8.59
CA THR A 177 -15.44 -11.90 -9.86
C THR A 177 -16.20 -11.21 -10.96
N GLY A 178 -17.52 -11.39 -11.04
CA GLY A 178 -18.38 -10.74 -12.03
C GLY A 178 -18.32 -9.22 -11.90
N TYR A 179 -18.50 -8.70 -10.69
CA TYR A 179 -18.38 -7.25 -10.45
C TYR A 179 -16.97 -6.74 -10.73
N ALA A 180 -15.92 -7.44 -10.29
CA ALA A 180 -14.54 -7.02 -10.58
C ALA A 180 -14.21 -7.03 -12.08
N VAL A 181 -14.71 -8.01 -12.85
CA VAL A 181 -14.51 -8.07 -14.30
C VAL A 181 -15.23 -6.91 -14.98
N VAL A 182 -16.53 -6.72 -14.68
CA VAL A 182 -17.32 -5.62 -15.25
C VAL A 182 -16.67 -4.28 -14.93
N LEU A 183 -16.41 -4.01 -13.65
CA LEU A 183 -15.78 -2.75 -13.21
C LEU A 183 -14.39 -2.55 -13.83
N SER A 184 -13.60 -3.61 -14.03
CA SER A 184 -12.31 -3.51 -14.71
C SER A 184 -12.43 -3.11 -16.17
N VAL A 185 -13.36 -3.72 -16.90
CA VAL A 185 -13.60 -3.43 -18.31
C VAL A 185 -14.15 -2.02 -18.47
N THR A 186 -15.17 -1.65 -17.67
CA THR A 186 -15.77 -0.31 -17.74
C THR A 186 -14.79 0.78 -17.31
N SER A 187 -13.98 0.55 -16.27
CA SER A 187 -12.94 1.51 -15.88
C SER A 187 -11.89 1.70 -16.98
N VAL A 188 -11.37 0.63 -17.59
CA VAL A 188 -10.35 0.78 -18.65
C VAL A 188 -10.94 1.51 -19.87
N LEU A 189 -12.17 1.18 -20.26
CA LEU A 189 -12.83 1.82 -21.39
C LEU A 189 -13.24 3.28 -21.08
N SER A 190 -13.48 3.64 -19.81
CA SER A 190 -13.85 5.00 -19.43
C SER A 190 -12.78 6.03 -19.75
N VAL A 191 -11.51 5.63 -19.90
CA VAL A 191 -10.42 6.54 -20.26
C VAL A 191 -10.67 7.20 -21.62
N ASN A 192 -11.17 6.45 -22.60
CA ASN A 192 -11.33 6.91 -23.98
C ASN A 192 -12.78 7.11 -24.41
N TYR A 193 -13.75 6.63 -23.62
CA TYR A 193 -15.15 6.57 -24.04
C TYR A 193 -16.10 6.99 -22.90
N ASP A 194 -16.78 8.13 -23.08
CA ASP A 194 -17.64 8.76 -22.06
C ASP A 194 -18.83 7.90 -21.61
N VAL A 195 -19.32 7.01 -22.49
CA VAL A 195 -20.39 6.06 -22.16
C VAL A 195 -19.95 5.15 -21.00
N PHE A 196 -18.69 4.73 -20.99
CA PHE A 196 -18.16 3.88 -19.94
C PHE A 196 -17.83 4.67 -18.66
N SER A 197 -17.50 5.96 -18.77
CA SER A 197 -17.42 6.86 -17.60
C SER A 197 -18.75 6.93 -16.84
N SER A 198 -19.85 7.04 -17.58
CA SER A 198 -21.19 7.03 -17.00
C SER A 198 -21.55 5.67 -16.38
N ALA A 199 -21.12 4.57 -17.02
CA ALA A 199 -21.28 3.22 -16.47
C ALA A 199 -20.53 3.05 -15.13
N VAL A 200 -19.27 3.51 -15.02
CA VAL A 200 -18.51 3.44 -13.77
C VAL A 200 -19.18 4.27 -12.67
N ILE A 201 -19.64 5.49 -12.98
CA ILE A 201 -20.39 6.31 -12.00
C ILE A 201 -21.65 5.58 -11.54
N LEU A 202 -22.39 4.95 -12.46
CA LEU A 202 -23.59 4.19 -12.14
C LEU A 202 -23.25 2.97 -11.28
N GLU A 203 -22.19 2.22 -11.59
CA GLU A 203 -21.72 1.08 -10.79
C GLU A 203 -21.32 1.49 -9.37
N LEU A 204 -20.60 2.60 -9.22
CA LEU A 204 -20.24 3.18 -7.92
C LEU A 204 -21.50 3.65 -7.17
N GLY A 205 -22.42 4.33 -7.87
CA GLY A 205 -23.71 4.75 -7.33
C GLY A 205 -24.54 3.57 -6.82
N VAL A 206 -24.59 2.48 -7.58
CA VAL A 206 -25.25 1.22 -7.18
C VAL A 206 -24.59 0.65 -5.93
N LEU A 207 -23.25 0.61 -5.83
CA LEU A 207 -22.59 0.19 -4.60
C LEU A 207 -22.95 1.06 -3.40
N VAL A 208 -23.03 2.38 -3.56
CA VAL A 208 -23.40 3.31 -2.50
C VAL A 208 -24.85 3.08 -2.06
N VAL A 209 -25.79 3.03 -3.00
CA VAL A 209 -27.22 2.83 -2.72
C VAL A 209 -27.47 1.43 -2.16
N ALA A 210 -26.71 0.41 -2.58
CA ALA A 210 -26.87 -0.96 -2.13
C ALA A 210 -26.41 -1.21 -0.68
N THR A 211 -25.70 -0.26 -0.04
CA THR A 211 -25.15 -0.40 1.32
C THR A 211 -26.08 -1.05 2.35
N PRO A 212 -27.36 -0.62 2.55
CA PRO A 212 -28.21 -1.18 3.59
C PRO A 212 -28.58 -2.66 3.36
N TRP A 213 -28.50 -3.17 2.13
CA TRP A 213 -28.72 -4.58 1.81
C TRP A 213 -27.42 -5.37 1.70
N LEU A 214 -26.39 -4.76 1.11
CA LEU A 214 -25.09 -5.38 0.87
C LEU A 214 -24.39 -5.74 2.18
N VAL A 215 -24.38 -4.83 3.15
CA VAL A 215 -23.70 -5.03 4.42
C VAL A 215 -24.28 -6.23 5.20
N PRO A 216 -25.59 -6.32 5.49
CA PRO A 216 -26.15 -7.49 6.17
C PRO A 216 -26.01 -8.77 5.34
N PHE A 217 -26.15 -8.71 4.01
CA PHE A 217 -25.97 -9.86 3.13
C PHE A 217 -24.55 -10.43 3.22
N CYS A 218 -23.53 -9.58 3.10
CA CYS A 218 -22.13 -9.97 3.15
C CYS A 218 -21.77 -10.53 4.53
N LEU A 219 -22.20 -9.87 5.61
CA LEU A 219 -21.95 -10.32 6.98
C LEU A 219 -22.63 -11.65 7.31
N GLY A 220 -23.81 -11.90 6.76
CA GLY A 220 -24.49 -13.20 6.88
C GLY A 220 -23.68 -14.35 6.26
N ARG A 221 -22.98 -14.08 5.15
CA ARG A 221 -22.23 -15.07 4.36
C ARG A 221 -20.75 -15.24 4.78
N LEU A 222 -20.26 -14.47 5.77
CA LEU A 222 -18.89 -14.65 6.29
C LEU A 222 -18.73 -16.03 6.96
N ARG A 223 -17.63 -16.74 6.72
CA ARG A 223 -17.38 -18.02 7.42
C ARG A 223 -16.80 -17.74 8.80
N THR A 224 -17.27 -18.45 9.82
CA THR A 224 -16.77 -18.34 11.22
C THR A 224 -15.25 -18.48 11.27
N GLU A 225 -14.70 -19.50 10.60
CA GLU A 225 -13.26 -19.76 10.53
C GLU A 225 -12.48 -18.58 9.94
N THR A 226 -13.00 -17.94 8.88
CA THR A 226 -12.35 -16.78 8.27
C THR A 226 -12.36 -15.59 9.21
N VAL A 227 -13.48 -15.35 9.91
CA VAL A 227 -13.57 -14.24 10.87
C VAL A 227 -12.61 -14.48 12.04
N LEU A 228 -12.52 -15.70 12.57
CA LEU A 228 -11.58 -16.05 13.66
C LEU A 228 -10.12 -15.96 13.23
N LYS A 229 -9.81 -16.35 11.99
CA LYS A 229 -8.47 -16.18 11.43
C LYS A 229 -8.11 -14.69 11.32
N HIS A 230 -8.99 -13.88 10.74
CA HIS A 230 -8.73 -12.45 10.56
C HIS A 230 -8.74 -11.68 11.88
N SER A 231 -9.51 -12.08 12.88
CA SER A 231 -9.43 -11.48 14.23
C SER A 231 -8.10 -11.79 14.90
N ALA A 232 -7.59 -13.01 14.78
CA ALA A 232 -6.27 -13.37 15.30
C ALA A 232 -5.16 -12.54 14.62
N LEU A 233 -5.22 -12.40 13.28
CA LEU A 233 -4.28 -11.57 12.54
C LEU A 233 -4.40 -10.07 12.89
N ALA A 234 -5.62 -9.56 13.01
CA ALA A 234 -5.87 -8.18 13.40
C ALA A 234 -5.36 -7.89 14.82
N GLU A 235 -5.57 -8.80 15.77
CA GLU A 235 -5.08 -8.67 17.14
C GLU A 235 -3.55 -8.72 17.22
N ALA A 236 -2.92 -9.65 16.50
CA ALA A 236 -1.47 -9.72 16.39
C ALA A 236 -0.90 -8.43 15.76
N SER A 237 -1.49 -7.97 14.66
CA SER A 237 -1.08 -6.72 14.00
C SER A 237 -1.32 -5.48 14.86
N SER A 238 -2.40 -5.44 15.65
CA SER A 238 -2.70 -4.32 16.55
C SER A 238 -1.68 -4.26 17.67
N THR A 239 -1.28 -5.41 18.21
CA THR A 239 -0.21 -5.52 19.22
C THR A 239 1.12 -5.02 18.66
N LEU A 240 1.48 -5.42 17.44
CA LEU A 240 2.69 -4.95 16.75
C LEU A 240 2.62 -3.45 16.42
N THR A 241 1.46 -2.95 16.01
CA THR A 241 1.27 -1.52 15.73
C THR A 241 1.39 -0.68 17.01
N LYS A 242 0.85 -1.16 18.13
CA LYS A 242 0.95 -0.51 19.45
C LYS A 242 2.38 -0.48 19.98
N THR A 243 3.20 -1.46 19.62
CA THR A 243 4.63 -1.50 19.96
C THR A 243 5.50 -0.71 18.97
N GLY A 244 4.89 -0.08 17.97
CA GLY A 244 5.60 0.73 16.98
C GLY A 244 6.25 -0.07 15.84
N ASP A 245 6.03 -1.39 15.77
CA ASP A 245 6.56 -2.23 14.69
C ASP A 245 5.56 -2.41 13.53
N TRP A 246 5.36 -1.35 12.75
CA TRP A 246 4.47 -1.37 11.58
C TRP A 246 4.93 -2.31 10.49
N SER A 247 6.26 -2.44 10.33
CA SER A 247 6.85 -3.39 9.39
C SER A 247 6.44 -4.82 9.73
N ALA A 248 6.58 -5.24 10.99
CA ALA A 248 6.13 -6.54 11.46
C ALA A 248 4.59 -6.69 11.38
N ALA A 249 3.84 -5.65 11.76
CA ALA A 249 2.37 -5.65 11.65
C ALA A 249 1.87 -5.89 10.22
N SER A 250 2.59 -5.35 9.22
CA SER A 250 2.29 -5.56 7.81
C SER A 250 2.60 -6.99 7.34
N ARG A 251 3.65 -7.62 7.90
CA ARG A 251 4.04 -9.01 7.62
C ARG A 251 3.05 -10.02 8.18
N GLU A 252 2.39 -9.71 9.29
CA GLU A 252 1.42 -10.62 9.91
C GLU A 252 0.20 -10.88 9.01
N HIS A 253 -0.17 -9.93 8.15
CA HIS A 253 -1.29 -10.07 7.22
C HIS A 253 -0.99 -10.93 5.98
N ARG A 254 0.02 -11.79 6.03
CA ARG A 254 0.37 -12.71 4.94
C ARG A 254 -0.72 -13.78 4.77
N PRO A 255 -1.37 -13.89 3.60
CA PRO A 255 -2.29 -14.99 3.35
C PRO A 255 -1.49 -16.30 3.29
N ALA A 256 -2.06 -17.35 3.87
CA ALA A 256 -1.52 -18.70 3.69
C ALA A 256 -1.54 -19.05 2.20
N PRO A 257 -0.52 -19.76 1.67
CA PRO A 257 -0.48 -20.15 0.27
C PRO A 257 -1.75 -20.93 -0.08
N SER A 258 -2.51 -20.43 -1.06
CA SER A 258 -3.83 -20.97 -1.42
C SER A 258 -3.76 -22.13 -2.41
N TYR A 259 -2.66 -22.22 -3.16
CA TYR A 259 -2.41 -23.29 -4.13
C TYR A 259 -1.04 -23.95 -3.89
N GLY A 260 -0.99 -25.26 -4.12
CA GLY A 260 0.26 -25.99 -4.33
C GLY A 260 0.98 -26.52 -3.10
N ARG A 261 0.24 -26.97 -2.09
CA ARG A 261 0.80 -27.92 -1.09
C ARG A 261 1.22 -29.24 -1.76
N SER A 262 0.46 -29.71 -2.76
CA SER A 262 0.74 -30.94 -3.51
C SER A 262 1.41 -30.72 -4.86
N THR A 263 1.25 -29.55 -5.48
CA THR A 263 1.92 -29.26 -6.76
C THR A 263 3.38 -28.90 -6.50
N ARG A 264 4.26 -29.84 -6.81
CA ARG A 264 5.70 -29.58 -6.82
C ARG A 264 5.96 -28.46 -7.82
N VAL A 265 6.56 -27.38 -7.33
CA VAL A 265 6.77 -26.15 -8.11
C VAL A 265 7.62 -26.42 -9.34
N LEU A 266 8.43 -27.50 -9.36
CA LEU A 266 9.10 -28.04 -10.54
C LEU A 266 9.41 -29.54 -10.43
N PRO A 267 9.75 -30.20 -11.57
CA PRO A 267 10.33 -31.54 -11.59
C PRO A 267 11.51 -31.66 -10.61
N ARG A 268 11.67 -32.83 -9.99
CA ARG A 268 12.68 -33.10 -8.93
C ARG A 268 14.11 -32.71 -9.33
N ARG A 269 14.45 -32.79 -10.63
CA ARG A 269 15.76 -32.41 -11.19
C ARG A 269 16.00 -30.90 -11.24
N LEU A 270 14.93 -30.10 -11.34
CA LEU A 270 14.96 -28.64 -11.44
C LEU A 270 14.68 -27.96 -10.07
N SER A 271 14.05 -28.68 -9.14
CA SER A 271 13.78 -28.22 -7.76
C SER A 271 15.04 -27.84 -6.97
N ALA A 272 16.18 -28.50 -7.23
CA ALA A 272 17.42 -28.24 -6.51
C ALA A 272 18.06 -26.88 -6.85
N SER A 273 17.69 -26.25 -7.98
CA SER A 273 18.28 -25.00 -8.48
C SER A 273 17.29 -23.83 -8.56
N ILE A 274 15.99 -24.06 -8.69
CA ILE A 274 15.05 -23.02 -9.11
C ILE A 274 14.49 -22.06 -8.05
N PRO A 275 14.37 -22.34 -6.74
CA PRO A 275 13.99 -21.28 -5.79
C PRO A 275 15.01 -20.10 -5.77
N ARG A 276 16.11 -20.22 -6.53
CA ARG A 276 17.24 -19.30 -6.63
C ARG A 276 17.30 -18.55 -7.98
N THR A 277 16.28 -18.70 -8.83
CA THR A 277 16.16 -17.99 -10.12
C THR A 277 15.00 -16.98 -10.07
N PRO A 278 15.00 -15.91 -10.88
CA PRO A 278 13.89 -14.94 -10.93
C PRO A 278 12.54 -15.64 -11.18
N TRP A 279 12.55 -16.70 -11.98
CA TRP A 279 11.38 -17.52 -12.27
C TRP A 279 10.84 -18.28 -11.04
N GLY A 280 11.73 -18.78 -10.17
CA GLY A 280 11.32 -19.38 -8.91
C GLY A 280 10.64 -18.39 -7.97
N LEU A 281 11.13 -17.14 -7.92
CA LEU A 281 10.52 -16.07 -7.12
C LEU A 281 9.14 -15.70 -7.66
N TRP A 282 9.03 -15.58 -8.99
CA TRP A 282 7.79 -15.35 -9.68
C TRP A 282 6.76 -16.44 -9.33
N LEU A 283 7.11 -17.72 -9.55
CA LEU A 283 6.24 -18.85 -9.24
C LEU A 283 5.84 -18.92 -7.75
N ALA A 284 6.75 -18.55 -6.84
CA ALA A 284 6.45 -18.50 -5.41
C ALA A 284 5.37 -17.46 -5.09
N ALA A 285 5.47 -16.24 -5.65
CA ALA A 285 4.47 -15.19 -5.47
C ALA A 285 3.08 -15.61 -5.98
N TRP A 286 3.03 -16.37 -7.09
CA TRP A 286 1.78 -16.90 -7.65
C TRP A 286 1.05 -17.91 -6.77
N ARG A 287 1.69 -18.46 -5.72
CA ARG A 287 0.99 -19.24 -4.68
C ARG A 287 0.00 -18.40 -3.87
N THR A 288 0.20 -17.08 -3.87
CA THR A 288 -0.68 -16.07 -3.30
C THR A 288 -1.24 -15.17 -4.42
N ARG A 289 -2.02 -15.76 -5.34
CA ARG A 289 -2.51 -15.09 -6.57
C ARG A 289 -3.00 -13.65 -6.36
N GLN A 290 -3.83 -13.42 -5.34
CA GLN A 290 -4.37 -12.08 -5.05
C GLN A 290 -3.26 -11.05 -4.76
N ARG A 291 -2.21 -11.44 -4.03
CA ARG A 291 -1.06 -10.59 -3.72
C ARG A 291 -0.19 -10.37 -4.95
N ALA A 292 0.00 -11.40 -5.78
CA ALA A 292 0.72 -11.27 -7.05
C ALA A 292 -0.02 -10.35 -8.04
N TYR A 293 -1.34 -10.48 -8.19
CA TYR A 293 -2.14 -9.58 -9.03
C TYR A 293 -2.04 -8.14 -8.56
N LEU A 294 -2.23 -7.87 -7.26
CA LEU A 294 -2.05 -6.53 -6.70
C LEU A 294 -0.63 -6.01 -6.91
N GLY A 295 0.36 -6.90 -6.78
CA GLY A 295 1.77 -6.58 -7.00
C GLY A 295 2.10 -6.15 -8.42
N VAL A 296 1.78 -7.01 -9.39
CA VAL A 296 1.94 -6.74 -10.83
C VAL A 296 1.17 -5.49 -11.23
N PHE A 297 -0.03 -5.31 -10.68
CA PHE A 297 -0.84 -4.14 -10.92
C PHE A 297 -0.14 -2.84 -10.44
N LEU A 298 0.36 -2.81 -9.20
CA LEU A 298 1.07 -1.64 -8.66
C LEU A 298 2.35 -1.34 -9.44
N ILE A 299 3.01 -2.37 -9.96
CA ILE A 299 4.16 -2.24 -10.86
C ILE A 299 3.73 -1.61 -12.19
N ALA A 300 2.57 -1.98 -12.74
CA ALA A 300 2.02 -1.36 -13.95
C ALA A 300 1.67 0.11 -13.76
N VAL A 301 1.01 0.47 -12.66
CA VAL A 301 0.73 1.88 -12.33
C VAL A 301 2.02 2.67 -12.14
N GLY A 302 2.96 2.09 -11.38
CA GLY A 302 4.26 2.71 -11.19
C GLY A 302 5.03 2.89 -12.51
N ALA A 303 4.99 1.90 -13.40
CA ALA A 303 5.60 1.95 -14.72
C ALA A 303 4.96 3.01 -15.63
N LEU A 304 3.64 3.15 -15.60
CA LEU A 304 2.89 4.18 -16.32
C LEU A 304 3.25 5.58 -15.80
N LEU A 305 3.21 5.78 -14.48
CA LEU A 305 3.59 7.05 -13.85
C LEU A 305 5.06 7.39 -14.11
N LEU A 306 5.93 6.38 -14.17
CA LEU A 306 7.34 6.56 -14.50
C LEU A 306 7.50 6.99 -15.96
N GLY A 307 6.79 6.35 -16.89
CA GLY A 307 6.73 6.76 -18.30
C GLY A 307 6.22 8.20 -18.47
N TYR A 308 5.20 8.59 -17.71
CA TYR A 308 4.68 9.96 -17.69
C TYR A 308 5.67 10.95 -17.08
N GLY A 309 6.36 10.59 -15.99
CA GLY A 309 7.40 11.44 -15.40
C GLY A 309 8.58 11.68 -16.35
N ILE A 310 8.94 10.69 -17.15
CA ILE A 310 9.99 10.82 -18.18
C ILE A 310 9.56 11.79 -19.29
N SER A 311 8.35 11.64 -19.84
CA SER A 311 7.87 12.54 -20.89
C SER A 311 7.72 13.96 -20.37
N LEU A 312 7.23 14.12 -19.13
CA LEU A 312 7.17 15.41 -18.46
C LEU A 312 8.56 16.05 -18.36
N ALA A 313 9.60 15.28 -18.04
CA ALA A 313 10.98 15.77 -17.98
C ALA A 313 11.55 16.20 -19.35
N GLN A 314 11.04 15.64 -20.46
CA GLN A 314 11.44 16.06 -21.81
C GLN A 314 10.73 17.34 -22.27
N LEU A 315 9.55 17.61 -21.70
CA LEU A 315 8.67 18.72 -22.10
C LEU A 315 8.93 20.01 -21.30
N ILE A 316 9.43 19.92 -20.07
CA ILE A 316 9.60 21.08 -19.21
C ILE A 316 11.04 21.59 -19.18
N ASP A 317 11.20 22.92 -19.20
CA ASP A 317 12.45 23.59 -18.85
C ASP A 317 12.92 23.17 -17.45
N THR A 318 14.24 23.10 -17.22
CA THR A 318 14.83 22.67 -15.94
C THR A 318 14.71 23.73 -14.83
N SER A 319 13.55 24.39 -14.70
CA SER A 319 13.30 25.31 -13.60
C SER A 319 13.09 24.53 -12.28
N ARG A 320 13.29 25.21 -11.14
CA ARG A 320 13.18 24.55 -9.82
C ARG A 320 11.78 24.01 -9.54
N ALA A 321 10.73 24.68 -10.01
CA ALA A 321 9.35 24.26 -9.77
C ALA A 321 9.01 22.96 -10.53
N ASP A 322 9.53 22.86 -11.75
CA ASP A 322 9.28 21.75 -12.67
C ASP A 322 9.95 20.47 -12.17
N LEU A 323 11.17 20.60 -11.64
CA LEU A 323 11.90 19.52 -10.99
C LEU A 323 11.18 18.98 -9.75
N VAL A 324 10.51 19.83 -8.96
CA VAL A 324 9.74 19.37 -7.79
C VAL A 324 8.60 18.48 -8.23
N ILE A 325 7.90 18.83 -9.31
CA ILE A 325 6.75 18.08 -9.80
C ILE A 325 7.19 16.77 -10.44
N ILE A 326 8.23 16.79 -11.28
CA ILE A 326 8.84 15.58 -11.80
C ILE A 326 9.26 14.67 -10.62
N GLY A 327 9.87 15.24 -9.58
CA GLY A 327 10.26 14.53 -8.38
C GLY A 327 9.09 13.90 -7.62
N VAL A 328 7.96 14.59 -7.48
CA VAL A 328 6.74 14.03 -6.85
C VAL A 328 6.16 12.89 -7.69
N VAL A 329 6.07 13.05 -9.02
CA VAL A 329 5.56 12.02 -9.92
C VAL A 329 6.46 10.79 -9.90
N LEU A 330 7.79 10.98 -9.97
CA LEU A 330 8.76 9.89 -9.87
C LEU A 330 8.72 9.23 -8.48
N ALA A 331 8.55 9.99 -7.40
CA ALA A 331 8.39 9.43 -6.06
C ALA A 331 7.13 8.56 -5.95
N ALA A 332 6.01 8.99 -6.52
CA ALA A 332 4.79 8.20 -6.59
C ALA A 332 4.98 6.93 -7.43
N ALA A 333 5.59 7.06 -8.61
CA ALA A 333 5.90 5.97 -9.52
C ALA A 333 6.76 4.90 -8.87
N LEU A 334 7.90 5.31 -8.31
CA LEU A 334 8.86 4.44 -7.64
C LEU A 334 8.30 3.84 -6.35
N SER A 335 7.43 4.56 -5.63
CA SER A 335 6.71 4.01 -4.46
C SER A 335 5.71 2.94 -4.86
N ALA A 336 4.97 3.14 -5.96
CA ALA A 336 4.05 2.13 -6.48
C ALA A 336 4.81 0.87 -6.92
N ILE A 337 5.93 1.02 -7.63
CA ILE A 337 6.82 -0.09 -7.97
C ILE A 337 7.34 -0.77 -6.68
N TYR A 338 7.85 -0.01 -5.71
CA TYR A 338 8.33 -0.52 -4.43
C TYR A 338 7.28 -1.35 -3.68
N TRP A 339 6.04 -0.87 -3.59
CA TRP A 339 4.93 -1.59 -2.97
C TRP A 339 4.49 -2.82 -3.77
N GLY A 340 4.43 -2.72 -5.09
CA GLY A 340 4.06 -3.82 -5.96
C GLY A 340 5.04 -4.99 -5.87
N PHE A 341 6.34 -4.68 -5.84
CA PHE A 341 7.38 -5.68 -5.64
C PHE A 341 7.40 -6.31 -4.24
N GLY A 342 6.67 -5.73 -3.28
CA GLY A 342 6.43 -6.34 -1.97
C GLY A 342 5.75 -7.70 -2.05
N SER A 343 5.08 -8.05 -3.16
CA SER A 343 4.53 -9.39 -3.41
C SER A 343 5.57 -10.47 -3.68
N PHE A 344 6.78 -10.10 -4.13
CA PHE A 344 7.85 -11.04 -4.50
C PHE A 344 8.96 -11.15 -3.43
N VAL A 345 8.92 -10.32 -2.39
CA VAL A 345 9.94 -10.21 -1.33
C VAL A 345 9.98 -11.44 -0.40
N GLU A 346 8.91 -12.23 -0.31
CA GLU A 346 8.83 -13.37 0.61
C GLU A 346 10.01 -14.35 0.48
N SER A 347 10.50 -14.52 -0.75
CA SER A 347 11.65 -15.36 -1.05
C SER A 347 12.98 -14.84 -0.47
N VAL A 348 13.15 -13.52 -0.44
CA VAL A 348 14.30 -12.86 0.17
C VAL A 348 14.19 -12.94 1.69
N GLU A 349 13.01 -12.69 2.24
CA GLU A 349 12.74 -12.84 3.68
C GLU A 349 13.00 -14.27 4.15
N PHE A 350 12.55 -15.28 3.40
CA PHE A 350 12.85 -16.68 3.68
C PHE A 350 14.35 -16.96 3.65
N ALA A 351 15.10 -16.39 2.68
CA ALA A 351 16.55 -16.53 2.62
C ALA A 351 17.25 -15.91 3.84
N VAL A 352 16.72 -14.80 4.35
CA VAL A 352 17.20 -14.15 5.59
C VAL A 352 16.85 -14.98 6.82
N GLU A 353 15.62 -15.47 6.95
CA GLU A 353 15.18 -16.30 8.08
C GLU A 353 15.96 -17.64 8.14
N THR A 354 16.28 -18.21 6.98
CA THR A 354 17.07 -19.45 6.87
C THR A 354 18.57 -19.24 6.95
N ALA A 355 19.06 -18.01 6.85
CA ALA A 355 20.47 -17.69 7.02
C ALA A 355 21.02 -18.19 8.38
N GLY A 356 20.18 -18.17 9.43
CA GLY A 356 20.55 -18.68 10.75
C GLY A 356 20.50 -20.21 10.89
N SER A 357 19.88 -20.93 9.95
CA SER A 357 19.71 -22.40 10.00
C SER A 357 20.59 -23.13 8.99
N VAL A 358 21.90 -22.81 9.01
CA VAL A 358 22.94 -23.25 8.06
C VAL A 358 23.00 -24.77 7.85
N ALA A 359 22.60 -25.59 8.82
CA ALA A 359 22.69 -27.05 8.73
C ALA A 359 21.79 -27.69 7.65
N LEU A 360 20.74 -27.01 7.19
CA LEU A 360 19.76 -27.56 6.24
C LEU A 360 20.11 -27.28 4.77
N PHE A 361 20.99 -26.31 4.49
CA PHE A 361 21.33 -25.89 3.14
C PHE A 361 22.84 -25.99 2.87
N ARG A 362 23.23 -26.56 1.73
CA ARG A 362 24.63 -26.66 1.29
C ARG A 362 25.28 -25.31 0.90
N LEU A 363 24.71 -24.18 1.30
CA LEU A 363 25.17 -22.83 0.95
C LEU A 363 25.29 -21.98 2.20
N SER A 364 26.32 -21.14 2.25
CA SER A 364 26.41 -20.11 3.29
C SER A 364 25.26 -19.10 3.15
N ALA A 365 24.80 -18.57 4.28
CA ALA A 365 23.78 -17.53 4.37
C ALA A 365 24.02 -16.36 3.39
N GLY A 366 25.26 -15.87 3.32
CA GLY A 366 25.65 -14.79 2.43
C GLY A 366 25.52 -15.17 0.95
N ALA A 367 25.91 -16.40 0.57
CA ALA A 367 25.77 -16.87 -0.81
C ALA A 367 24.30 -17.04 -1.20
N LEU A 368 23.44 -17.45 -0.26
CA LEU A 368 22.01 -17.55 -0.49
C LEU A 368 21.40 -16.16 -0.72
N LEU A 369 21.68 -15.19 0.15
CA LEU A 369 21.16 -13.82 0.01
C LEU A 369 21.65 -13.14 -1.27
N VAL A 370 22.92 -13.30 -1.65
CA VAL A 370 23.45 -12.70 -2.87
C VAL A 370 22.74 -13.25 -4.10
N ARG A 371 22.50 -14.57 -4.17
CA ARG A 371 21.82 -15.19 -5.30
C ARG A 371 20.34 -14.82 -5.38
N THR A 372 19.62 -14.88 -4.26
CA THR A 372 18.19 -14.50 -4.22
C THR A 372 18.00 -13.01 -4.43
N GLY A 373 18.88 -12.18 -3.87
CA GLY A 373 18.91 -10.74 -4.09
C GLY A 373 19.19 -10.38 -5.56
N ALA A 374 20.17 -11.02 -6.20
CA ALA A 374 20.44 -10.84 -7.62
C ALA A 374 19.25 -11.27 -8.49
N ALA A 375 18.62 -12.42 -8.19
CA ALA A 375 17.40 -12.87 -8.86
C ALA A 375 16.23 -11.88 -8.68
N TYR A 376 16.09 -11.29 -7.50
CA TYR A 376 15.07 -10.28 -7.21
C TYR A 376 15.31 -8.97 -7.97
N ILE A 377 16.56 -8.49 -8.02
CA ILE A 377 16.94 -7.32 -8.83
C ILE A 377 16.66 -7.58 -10.33
N LEU A 378 17.06 -8.75 -10.84
CA LEU A 378 16.80 -9.13 -12.23
C LEU A 378 15.31 -9.21 -12.54
N LEU A 379 14.52 -9.81 -11.65
CA LEU A 379 13.06 -9.84 -11.79
C LEU A 379 12.49 -8.42 -11.81
N MET A 380 13.02 -7.54 -10.97
CA MET A 380 12.60 -6.15 -10.89
C MET A 380 12.82 -5.39 -12.19
N LEU A 381 14.04 -5.46 -12.72
CA LEU A 381 14.41 -4.84 -13.99
C LEU A 381 13.60 -5.45 -15.15
N PHE A 382 13.50 -6.78 -15.21
CA PHE A 382 12.82 -7.49 -16.30
C PHE A 382 11.32 -7.22 -16.36
N LEU A 383 10.67 -6.95 -15.22
CA LEU A 383 9.24 -6.67 -15.19
C LEU A 383 8.93 -5.18 -15.31
N SER A 384 9.72 -4.31 -14.69
CA SER A 384 9.44 -2.86 -14.69
C SER A 384 9.90 -2.17 -15.97
N LEU A 385 11.10 -2.44 -16.48
CA LEU A 385 11.63 -1.72 -17.64
C LEU A 385 10.80 -1.94 -18.93
N PRO A 386 10.46 -3.18 -19.33
CA PRO A 386 9.64 -3.38 -20.52
C PRO A 386 8.24 -2.81 -20.35
N LEU A 387 7.69 -2.88 -19.13
CA LEU A 387 6.38 -2.35 -18.83
C LEU A 387 6.37 -0.82 -18.88
N THR A 388 7.41 -0.16 -18.38
CA THR A 388 7.62 1.29 -18.54
C THR A 388 7.79 1.66 -20.01
N ALA A 389 8.55 0.90 -20.79
CA ALA A 389 8.74 1.18 -22.21
C ALA A 389 7.42 1.05 -22.99
N VAL A 390 6.66 -0.03 -22.76
CA VAL A 390 5.37 -0.27 -23.43
C VAL A 390 4.31 0.73 -22.98
N LEU A 391 4.10 0.90 -21.67
CA LEU A 391 3.06 1.81 -21.16
C LEU A 391 3.44 3.28 -21.40
N GLY A 392 4.73 3.62 -21.28
CA GLY A 392 5.23 4.95 -21.61
C GLY A 392 5.06 5.29 -23.09
N TYR A 393 5.36 4.35 -23.99
CA TYR A 393 5.10 4.51 -25.42
C TYR A 393 3.60 4.66 -25.73
N LEU A 394 2.74 3.87 -25.09
CA LEU A 394 1.29 3.98 -25.30
C LEU A 394 0.72 5.33 -24.86
N VAL A 395 1.29 5.95 -23.82
CA VAL A 395 0.83 7.25 -23.31
C VAL A 395 1.43 8.42 -24.10
N ASN A 396 2.71 8.34 -24.46
CA ASN A 396 3.46 9.49 -24.98
C ASN A 396 3.85 9.37 -26.47
N GLY A 397 3.69 8.21 -27.09
CA GLY A 397 4.11 7.95 -28.47
C GLY A 397 5.63 7.82 -28.68
N ASP A 398 6.42 7.91 -27.61
CA ASP A 398 7.89 7.84 -27.66
C ASP A 398 8.47 6.87 -26.61
N VAL A 399 9.59 6.25 -26.96
CA VAL A 399 10.41 5.36 -26.11
C VAL A 399 11.52 6.16 -25.43
N GLY A 400 11.17 7.34 -24.87
CA GLY A 400 12.07 8.35 -24.27
C GLY A 400 13.03 7.85 -23.17
N PHE A 401 12.97 6.56 -22.82
CA PHE A 401 13.88 5.86 -21.93
C PHE A 401 15.23 5.45 -22.55
N LEU A 402 15.39 5.50 -23.88
CA LEU A 402 16.61 5.04 -24.57
C LEU A 402 17.81 5.99 -24.45
N GLY A 403 17.63 7.18 -23.89
CA GLY A 403 18.74 8.10 -23.62
C GLY A 403 19.70 7.55 -22.56
N PRO A 404 21.04 7.57 -22.77
CA PRO A 404 21.99 6.92 -21.87
C PRO A 404 21.99 7.50 -20.43
N SER A 405 21.69 8.79 -20.26
CA SER A 405 21.60 9.44 -18.95
C SER A 405 20.35 9.04 -18.16
N LEU A 406 19.18 9.20 -18.77
CA LEU A 406 17.87 8.93 -18.15
C LEU A 406 17.64 7.41 -17.98
N GLY A 407 18.03 6.66 -19.01
CA GLY A 407 18.13 5.20 -19.01
C GLY A 407 18.93 4.67 -17.82
N GLY A 408 20.16 5.16 -17.68
CA GLY A 408 21.06 4.81 -16.59
C GLY A 408 20.49 5.18 -15.22
N ALA A 409 19.92 6.38 -15.07
CA ALA A 409 19.38 6.85 -13.79
C ALA A 409 18.23 5.97 -13.28
N ILE A 410 17.29 5.58 -14.13
CA ILE A 410 16.16 4.71 -13.73
C ILE A 410 16.64 3.30 -13.45
N VAL A 411 17.57 2.74 -14.24
CA VAL A 411 18.15 1.41 -13.95
C VAL A 411 18.80 1.42 -12.57
N LEU A 412 19.63 2.42 -12.28
CA LEU A 412 20.23 2.59 -10.95
C LEU A 412 19.15 2.79 -9.88
N GLY A 413 18.10 3.55 -10.17
CA GLY A 413 17.01 3.75 -9.25
C GLY A 413 16.24 2.47 -8.93
N LEU A 414 15.92 1.64 -9.92
CA LEU A 414 15.28 0.35 -9.72
C LEU A 414 16.18 -0.60 -8.92
N ILE A 415 17.49 -0.60 -9.17
CA ILE A 415 18.46 -1.36 -8.36
C ILE A 415 18.46 -0.85 -6.92
N GLN A 416 18.44 0.48 -6.71
CA GLN A 416 18.40 1.10 -5.39
C GLN A 416 17.12 0.72 -4.62
N ILE A 417 15.96 0.70 -5.29
CA ILE A 417 14.68 0.27 -4.69
C ILE A 417 14.71 -1.23 -4.36
N ALA A 418 15.28 -2.05 -5.24
CA ALA A 418 15.45 -3.47 -4.99
C ALA A 418 16.32 -3.71 -3.75
N LEU A 419 17.43 -2.98 -3.63
CA LEU A 419 18.32 -3.05 -2.48
C LEU A 419 17.68 -2.49 -1.22
N ALA A 420 16.89 -1.42 -1.30
CA ALA A 420 16.11 -0.91 -0.19
C ALA A 420 15.13 -1.98 0.32
N ARG A 421 14.49 -2.73 -0.59
CA ARG A 421 13.64 -3.87 -0.23
C ARG A 421 14.43 -5.00 0.41
N ILE A 422 15.56 -5.41 -0.16
CA ILE A 422 16.42 -6.45 0.41
C ILE A 422 16.90 -6.02 1.79
N HIS A 423 17.35 -4.78 1.95
CA HIS A 423 17.76 -4.21 3.23
C HIS A 423 16.62 -4.22 4.24
N SER A 424 15.41 -3.81 3.85
CA SER A 424 14.21 -3.90 4.70
C SER A 424 13.84 -5.35 5.08
N ALA A 425 14.12 -6.32 4.21
CA ALA A 425 13.92 -7.75 4.49
C ALA A 425 14.98 -8.30 5.45
N THR A 426 16.23 -7.84 5.35
CA THR A 426 17.32 -8.18 6.29
C THR A 426 17.18 -7.49 7.64
N LYS A 427 16.31 -6.48 7.73
CA LYS A 427 16.02 -5.78 8.96
C LYS A 427 15.24 -6.70 9.89
N GLY A 428 15.85 -7.01 11.03
CA GLY A 428 15.21 -7.74 12.12
C GLY A 428 14.06 -6.94 12.77
N PRO A 429 13.42 -7.50 13.81
CA PRO A 429 12.40 -6.79 14.56
C PRO A 429 12.95 -5.50 15.16
N LEU A 430 12.07 -4.54 15.46
CA LEU A 430 12.43 -3.32 16.18
C LEU A 430 13.17 -3.68 17.50
N PRO A 431 14.42 -3.22 17.71
CA PRO A 431 15.16 -3.52 18.93
C PRO A 431 14.39 -2.98 20.15
N PRO A 432 14.28 -3.75 21.25
CA PRO A 432 13.53 -3.32 22.43
C PRO A 432 14.09 -2.04 23.04
N GLN A 433 15.40 -1.79 22.87
CA GLN A 433 16.07 -0.55 23.29
C GLN A 433 15.54 0.70 22.58
N MET A 434 14.96 0.59 21.38
CA MET A 434 14.33 1.72 20.68
C MET A 434 12.91 1.99 21.18
N THR A 435 12.31 1.06 21.92
CA THR A 435 10.97 1.20 22.50
C THR A 435 10.98 1.70 23.94
N THR A 436 12.16 1.82 24.56
CA THR A 436 12.27 2.33 25.92
C THR A 436 12.01 3.84 25.92
N PRO A 437 11.03 4.35 26.70
CA PRO A 437 10.76 5.77 26.76
C PRO A 437 12.00 6.58 27.14
N ILE A 438 12.26 7.64 26.39
CA ILE A 438 13.32 8.61 26.67
C ILE A 438 12.61 9.92 27.03
N PRO A 439 12.30 10.15 28.32
CA PRO A 439 11.55 11.32 28.73
C PRO A 439 12.39 12.57 28.46
N THR A 440 11.85 13.49 27.66
CA THR A 440 12.40 14.83 27.48
C THR A 440 11.34 15.89 27.79
N PRO A 441 11.73 17.15 28.02
CA PRO A 441 10.76 18.23 28.24
C PRO A 441 9.74 18.40 27.11
N ALA A 442 10.09 17.97 25.88
CA ALA A 442 9.22 18.03 24.70
C ALA A 442 8.39 16.76 24.46
N GLY A 443 8.50 15.74 25.33
CA GLY A 443 7.84 14.44 25.19
C GLY A 443 8.81 13.27 25.07
N ASP A 444 8.31 12.11 24.66
CA ASP A 444 9.11 10.89 24.51
C ASP A 444 9.79 10.83 23.13
N ILE A 445 11.13 10.97 23.11
CA ILE A 445 11.93 10.93 21.88
C ILE A 445 11.95 9.53 21.26
N SER A 446 11.62 8.47 22.01
CA SER A 446 11.57 7.09 21.49
C SER A 446 10.66 6.98 20.26
N VAL A 447 9.59 7.79 20.19
CA VAL A 447 8.69 7.85 19.04
C VAL A 447 9.42 8.26 17.77
N LEU A 448 10.34 9.23 17.83
CA LEU A 448 11.13 9.63 16.66
C LEU A 448 12.08 8.52 16.19
N MET A 449 12.67 7.76 17.13
CA MET A 449 13.51 6.60 16.79
C MET A 449 12.68 5.49 16.13
N ILE A 450 11.47 5.23 16.65
CA ILE A 450 10.52 4.29 16.06
C ILE A 450 10.12 4.76 14.65
N LEU A 451 9.77 6.04 14.48
CA LEU A 451 9.41 6.61 13.18
C LEU A 451 10.58 6.52 12.19
N ALA A 452 11.81 6.81 12.61
CA ALA A 452 13.00 6.68 11.78
C ALA A 452 13.22 5.21 11.35
N TRP A 453 13.06 4.28 12.29
CA TRP A 453 13.12 2.84 12.00
C TRP A 453 12.05 2.42 10.99
N GLN A 454 10.81 2.89 11.13
CA GLN A 454 9.72 2.57 10.19
C GLN A 454 9.87 3.26 8.84
N PHE A 455 10.35 4.51 8.83
CA PHE A 455 10.57 5.28 7.61
C PHE A 455 11.61 4.61 6.71
N GLU A 456 12.67 4.06 7.29
CA GLU A 456 13.67 3.25 6.58
C GLU A 456 13.05 2.04 5.88
N ALA A 457 12.02 1.42 6.47
CA ALA A 457 11.36 0.23 5.94
C ALA A 457 10.25 0.54 4.92
N VAL A 458 9.67 1.74 4.93
CA VAL A 458 8.47 2.05 4.13
C VAL A 458 8.72 3.12 3.07
N GLY A 459 9.46 4.17 3.38
CA GLY A 459 9.51 5.38 2.55
C GLY A 459 10.91 5.77 2.07
N TYR A 460 11.96 5.47 2.83
CA TYR A 460 13.31 5.93 2.53
C TYR A 460 13.79 5.48 1.15
N GLY A 461 13.60 4.20 0.81
CA GLY A 461 14.00 3.62 -0.48
C GLY A 461 13.45 4.41 -1.69
N PRO A 462 12.13 4.42 -1.91
CA PRO A 462 11.55 5.09 -3.07
C PRO A 462 11.74 6.61 -3.04
N VAL A 463 11.68 7.28 -1.88
CA VAL A 463 11.88 8.73 -1.79
C VAL A 463 13.33 9.12 -2.10
N ALA A 464 14.31 8.46 -1.49
CA ALA A 464 15.72 8.72 -1.79
C ALA A 464 16.03 8.42 -3.27
N THR A 465 15.44 7.35 -3.81
CA THR A 465 15.60 7.03 -5.23
C THR A 465 15.02 8.13 -6.11
N ALA A 466 13.81 8.61 -5.83
CA ALA A 466 13.20 9.69 -6.59
C ALA A 466 14.04 10.97 -6.55
N ILE A 467 14.62 11.31 -5.39
CA ILE A 467 15.53 12.46 -5.27
C ILE A 467 16.74 12.31 -6.20
N PHE A 468 17.43 11.17 -6.17
CA PHE A 468 18.62 10.99 -7.02
C PHE A 468 18.27 10.89 -8.50
N VAL A 469 17.19 10.19 -8.87
CA VAL A 469 16.74 10.12 -10.26
C VAL A 469 16.37 11.52 -10.77
N THR A 470 15.63 12.30 -9.99
CA THR A 470 15.27 13.68 -10.37
C THR A 470 16.49 14.58 -10.46
N ALA A 471 17.41 14.51 -9.48
CA ALA A 471 18.63 15.30 -9.49
C ALA A 471 19.55 14.94 -10.68
N SER A 472 19.54 13.67 -11.12
CA SER A 472 20.30 13.23 -12.29
C SER A 472 19.82 13.83 -13.61
N LEU A 473 18.56 14.28 -13.67
CA LEU A 473 18.04 15.03 -14.83
C LEU A 473 18.70 16.39 -14.98
N VAL A 474 19.12 17.00 -13.86
CA VAL A 474 19.82 18.29 -13.84
C VAL A 474 21.31 18.09 -14.03
N ASN A 475 21.88 17.11 -13.32
CA ASN A 475 23.30 16.83 -13.34
C ASN A 475 23.57 15.32 -13.24
N PRO A 476 24.08 14.68 -14.31
CA PRO A 476 24.36 13.24 -14.33
C PRO A 476 25.28 12.75 -13.20
N TRP A 477 26.11 13.62 -12.61
CA TRP A 477 26.98 13.26 -11.48
C TRP A 477 26.20 12.81 -10.23
N TRP A 478 24.91 13.15 -10.10
CA TRP A 478 24.05 12.61 -9.04
C TRP A 478 23.87 11.09 -9.13
N MET A 479 24.13 10.47 -10.28
CA MET A 479 24.21 9.01 -10.42
C MET A 479 25.31 8.39 -9.55
N VAL A 480 26.39 9.12 -9.29
CA VAL A 480 27.43 8.70 -8.32
C VAL A 480 26.84 8.62 -6.92
N GLY A 481 25.95 9.54 -6.55
CA GLY A 481 25.20 9.49 -5.30
C GLY A 481 24.36 8.22 -5.15
N SER A 482 23.62 7.84 -6.21
CA SER A 482 22.90 6.56 -6.26
C SER A 482 23.85 5.36 -6.09
N LEU A 483 25.00 5.35 -6.78
CA LEU A 483 25.99 4.28 -6.65
C LEU A 483 26.55 4.17 -5.22
N VAL A 484 26.89 5.30 -4.60
CA VAL A 484 27.35 5.34 -3.21
C VAL A 484 26.29 4.77 -2.28
N LEU A 485 25.02 5.18 -2.44
CA LEU A 485 23.93 4.67 -1.61
C LEU A 485 23.68 3.17 -1.81
N ILE A 486 23.75 2.68 -3.05
CA ILE A 486 23.71 1.26 -3.39
C ILE A 486 24.82 0.49 -2.65
N LEU A 487 26.07 0.99 -2.68
CA LEU A 487 27.20 0.37 -1.99
C LEU A 487 27.03 0.38 -0.48
N LEU A 488 26.52 1.47 0.10
CA LEU A 488 26.22 1.57 1.53
C LEU A 488 25.14 0.57 1.96
N MET A 489 24.07 0.41 1.17
CA MET A 489 23.01 -0.58 1.44
C MET A 489 23.55 -2.02 1.38
N ILE A 490 24.39 -2.33 0.40
CA ILE A 490 25.06 -3.64 0.29
C ILE A 490 25.98 -3.87 1.50
N ALA A 491 26.79 -2.88 1.88
CA ALA A 491 27.69 -2.96 3.02
C ALA A 491 26.93 -3.14 4.35
N ALA A 492 25.85 -2.39 4.55
CA ALA A 492 24.99 -2.48 5.73
C ALA A 492 24.32 -3.86 5.83
N SER A 493 23.77 -4.37 4.71
CA SER A 493 23.18 -5.71 4.63
C SER A 493 24.20 -6.80 4.94
N ARG A 494 25.44 -6.68 4.43
CA ARG A 494 26.54 -7.63 4.71
C ARG A 494 27.00 -7.60 6.17
N ARG A 495 27.10 -6.42 6.79
CA ARG A 495 27.49 -6.30 8.21
C ARG A 495 26.48 -6.99 9.11
N ARG A 496 25.18 -6.83 8.85
CA ARG A 496 24.10 -7.47 9.61
C ARG A 496 24.09 -8.99 9.51
N LEU A 497 24.59 -9.57 8.42
CA LEU A 497 24.72 -11.02 8.29
C LEU A 497 25.92 -11.62 9.04
N ARG A 498 26.86 -10.79 9.50
CA ARG A 498 28.05 -11.23 10.25
C ARG A 498 27.86 -11.16 11.77
N SER A 499 27.00 -10.27 12.23
CA SER A 499 26.52 -10.16 13.62
C SER A 499 25.43 -11.20 13.87
#